data_AF-A0A0N1IPG3-F1
#
_entry.id   AF-A0A0N1IPG3-F1
#
_cell.length_a   1.000
_cell.length_b   1.000
_cell.length_c   1.000
_cell.angle_alpha   90.00
_cell.angle_beta   90.00
_cell.angle_gamma   90.00
#
_symmetry.space_group_name_H-M   'P 1'
#
loop_
_entity.id
_entity.type
_entity.pdbx_description
1 polymer ?
#
loop_
_entity_poly.entity_id
_entity_poly.type
_entity_poly.pdbx_seq_one_letter_code
_entity_poly.pdbx_strand_id
1 'polypeptide(L)'
;MFYCCLFTDRSKYQLRCLSDKGDERVNLPSLHLPFSKYFGQILTCGGGGGGGRPDHLQHVEKRIIEGADIILTTLSSAQSHKMKSIKGRIALCIVDEAGQAIEPETLVPLTLDVTRITLIGDPQQLPGFICSQRARQHGLGESLFSRLSNCTEDWSDNPVVLLNEQYRMHPEIADYPNRAFYGGKIKTMTNTRVDLNIPPYCIVNIPSGDKGQGPSGVNEMEAWGVSRLGVALQAELRPRALSLAIITPYSAQRDVIRNYITALQGP
;
A
#
# COMPACT_ATOMS: atom_id res chain seq x y z
N MET A 1 -3.39 -8.00 -4.19
CA MET A 1 -3.46 -7.70 -5.64
C MET A 1 -2.68 -6.42 -5.83
N PHE A 2 -1.50 -6.49 -6.44
CA PHE A 2 -0.61 -5.33 -6.58
C PHE A 2 -0.89 -4.59 -7.88
N TYR A 3 -0.82 -3.27 -7.83
CA TYR A 3 -1.14 -2.40 -8.96
C TYR A 3 0.14 -1.85 -9.59
N CYS A 4 0.16 -1.79 -10.92
CA CYS A 4 1.14 -1.03 -11.66
C CYS A 4 0.46 -0.10 -12.68
N CYS A 5 1.12 1.02 -12.92
CA CYS A 5 0.70 2.07 -13.82
C CYS A 5 1.73 2.19 -14.96
N LEU A 6 1.28 1.99 -16.19
CA LEU A 6 2.12 2.01 -17.39
C LEU A 6 1.84 3.28 -18.18
N PHE A 7 2.86 4.09 -18.40
CA PHE A 7 2.79 5.30 -19.19
C PHE A 7 3.31 5.01 -20.60
N THR A 8 2.43 5.21 -21.59
CA THR A 8 2.79 5.12 -23.01
C THR A 8 3.28 6.49 -23.47
N ASP A 9 4.26 6.53 -24.38
CA ASP A 9 4.92 7.74 -24.93
C ASP A 9 6.29 8.09 -24.33
N ARG A 10 7.34 7.81 -25.12
CA ARG A 10 8.74 8.10 -24.78
C ARG A 10 9.10 9.59 -24.87
N SER A 11 8.29 10.39 -25.58
CA SER A 11 8.55 11.82 -25.80
C SER A 11 7.97 12.74 -24.72
N LYS A 12 6.93 12.28 -23.99
CA LYS A 12 6.22 13.09 -22.99
C LYS A 12 6.69 12.89 -21.54
N TYR A 13 7.15 11.69 -21.17
CA TYR A 13 7.45 11.35 -19.77
C TYR A 13 8.95 11.24 -19.50
N GLN A 14 9.67 12.36 -19.56
CA GLN A 14 11.02 12.47 -19.00
C GLN A 14 10.93 12.83 -17.50
N LEU A 15 10.89 11.84 -16.62
CA LEU A 15 11.18 12.10 -15.21
C LEU A 15 12.69 12.37 -15.07
N ARG A 16 13.11 13.55 -14.61
CA ARG A 16 14.48 13.76 -14.16
C ARG A 16 14.60 13.22 -12.75
N CYS A 17 15.56 12.33 -12.50
CA CYS A 17 15.97 12.01 -11.14
C CYS A 17 16.51 13.31 -10.52
N LEU A 18 15.92 13.75 -9.42
CA LEU A 18 16.46 14.83 -8.61
C LEU A 18 17.68 14.25 -7.88
N SER A 19 18.88 14.51 -8.39
CA SER A 19 20.11 14.35 -7.62
C SER A 19 20.41 15.66 -6.91
N ASP A 20 20.86 15.55 -5.66
CA ASP A 20 21.15 16.66 -4.75
C ASP A 20 22.09 17.71 -5.36
N LYS A 21 21.53 18.88 -5.68
CA LYS A 21 22.23 20.17 -5.54
C LYS A 21 21.25 21.17 -4.95
N GLY A 22 21.73 21.85 -3.90
CA GLY A 22 20.92 22.55 -2.92
C GLY A 22 20.04 23.67 -3.47
N ASP A 23 18.99 23.92 -2.69
CA ASP A 23 18.36 25.21 -2.48
C ASP A 23 18.14 26.08 -3.73
N GLU A 24 17.30 25.60 -4.64
CA GLU A 24 16.43 26.48 -5.41
C GLU A 24 15.00 26.01 -5.22
N ARG A 25 14.12 26.91 -4.75
CA ARG A 25 12.67 26.72 -4.83
C ARG A 25 12.33 26.49 -6.30
N VAL A 26 12.20 25.23 -6.69
CA VAL A 26 11.66 24.88 -8.00
C VAL A 26 10.21 25.36 -7.99
N ASN A 27 9.98 26.49 -8.65
CA ASN A 27 8.66 26.91 -9.05
C ASN A 27 8.16 25.84 -10.03
N LEU A 28 7.53 24.79 -9.50
CA LEU A 28 6.74 23.87 -10.28
C LEU A 28 5.73 24.75 -11.03
N PRO A 29 5.72 24.77 -12.37
CA PRO A 29 4.63 25.42 -13.07
C PRO A 29 3.35 24.78 -12.53
N SER A 30 2.49 25.61 -11.95
CA SER A 30 1.21 25.20 -11.37
C SER A 30 0.54 24.28 -12.38
N LEU A 31 0.58 22.99 -12.08
CA LEU A 31 0.05 21.93 -12.91
C LEU A 31 -1.46 21.99 -12.75
N HIS A 32 -2.07 23.02 -13.37
CA HIS A 32 -3.48 23.06 -13.65
C HIS A 32 -3.77 22.04 -14.75
N LEU A 33 -3.52 20.77 -14.46
CA LEU A 33 -4.21 19.70 -15.15
C LEU A 33 -5.62 19.69 -14.56
N PRO A 34 -6.67 19.95 -15.36
CA PRO A 34 -8.02 19.68 -14.92
C PRO A 34 -8.13 18.16 -14.77
N PHE A 35 -7.84 17.65 -13.55
CA PHE A 35 -7.95 16.25 -13.16
C PHE A 35 -9.34 15.67 -13.51
N SER A 36 -10.35 16.51 -13.67
CA SER A 36 -11.72 16.14 -14.05
C SER A 36 -11.92 15.76 -15.52
N LYS A 37 -10.96 16.04 -16.43
CA LYS A 37 -11.13 15.74 -17.88
C LYS A 37 -10.53 14.39 -18.33
N TYR A 38 -9.69 13.75 -17.52
CA TYR A 38 -8.93 12.56 -17.93
C TYR A 38 -9.43 11.24 -17.33
N PHE A 39 -10.51 11.26 -16.56
CA PHE A 39 -11.12 10.06 -15.98
C PHE A 39 -11.88 9.17 -17.00
N GLY A 40 -11.76 9.48 -18.30
CA GLY A 40 -12.65 8.97 -19.34
C GLY A 40 -12.55 7.48 -19.65
N GLN A 41 -11.41 6.81 -19.40
CA GLN A 41 -11.28 5.38 -19.72
C GLN A 41 -10.32 4.66 -18.75
N ILE A 42 -10.77 4.43 -17.51
CA ILE A 42 -10.14 3.43 -16.64
C ILE A 42 -10.54 2.06 -17.16
N LEU A 43 -9.71 1.44 -18.00
CA LEU A 43 -9.87 0.05 -18.37
C LEU A 43 -9.24 -0.85 -17.30
N THR A 44 -10.07 -1.44 -16.45
CA THR A 44 -9.68 -2.58 -15.63
C THR A 44 -9.53 -3.81 -16.51
N CYS A 45 -8.29 -4.28 -16.69
CA CYS A 45 -8.01 -5.54 -17.37
C CYS A 45 -8.35 -6.72 -16.45
N GLY A 46 -9.64 -6.99 -16.24
CA GLY A 46 -10.12 -8.15 -15.48
C GLY A 46 -9.84 -9.46 -16.22
N GLY A 47 -9.23 -10.42 -15.52
CA GLY A 47 -9.06 -11.79 -15.99
C GLY A 47 -10.34 -12.60 -15.79
N GLY A 48 -10.88 -13.19 -16.86
CA GLY A 48 -12.04 -14.09 -16.78
C GLY A 48 -12.34 -14.82 -18.09
N GLY A 49 -12.27 -16.16 -18.04
CA GLY A 49 -13.20 -17.10 -18.67
C GLY A 49 -13.17 -17.32 -20.19
N GLY A 50 -12.41 -18.34 -20.62
CA GLY A 50 -12.75 -19.47 -21.51
C GLY A 50 -13.96 -19.50 -22.46
N GLY A 51 -14.47 -18.38 -22.99
CA GLY A 51 -15.42 -18.34 -24.11
C GLY A 51 -14.85 -17.48 -25.23
N GLY A 52 -14.82 -18.00 -26.47
CA GLY A 52 -14.32 -17.27 -27.64
C GLY A 52 -14.98 -15.89 -27.74
N ARG A 53 -14.21 -14.85 -27.44
CA ARG A 53 -14.74 -13.48 -27.34
C ARG A 53 -14.96 -12.96 -28.77
N PRO A 54 -16.11 -12.36 -29.08
CA PRO A 54 -16.40 -11.87 -30.42
C PRO A 54 -15.26 -10.99 -30.98
N ASP A 55 -14.80 -11.26 -32.20
CA ASP A 55 -13.61 -10.63 -32.79
C ASP A 55 -13.67 -9.10 -32.79
N HIS A 56 -14.87 -8.53 -32.96
CA HIS A 56 -15.08 -7.08 -32.92
C HIS A 56 -14.71 -6.46 -31.56
N LEU A 57 -15.00 -7.14 -30.44
CA LEU A 57 -14.66 -6.65 -29.10
C LEU A 57 -13.16 -6.66 -28.87
N GLN A 58 -12.46 -7.67 -29.38
CA GLN A 58 -10.99 -7.74 -29.29
C GLN A 58 -10.35 -6.58 -30.05
N HIS A 59 -10.91 -6.23 -31.20
CA HIS A 59 -10.41 -5.12 -32.02
C HIS A 59 -10.62 -3.77 -31.35
N VAL A 60 -11.78 -3.54 -30.71
CA VAL A 60 -12.04 -2.32 -29.95
C VAL A 60 -11.12 -2.22 -28.72
N GLU A 61 -10.98 -3.30 -27.93
CA GLU A 61 -10.08 -3.32 -26.77
C GLU A 61 -8.64 -2.98 -27.17
N LYS A 62 -8.15 -3.58 -28.26
CA LYS A 62 -6.80 -3.31 -28.79
C LYS A 62 -6.63 -1.83 -29.14
N ARG A 63 -7.58 -1.23 -29.86
CA ARG A 63 -7.53 0.19 -30.24
C ARG A 63 -7.51 1.12 -29.02
N ILE A 64 -8.28 0.80 -27.98
CA ILE A 64 -8.29 1.60 -26.76
C ILE A 64 -6.92 1.51 -26.06
N ILE A 65 -6.39 0.30 -25.89
CA ILE A 65 -5.09 0.08 -25.24
C ILE A 65 -3.96 0.76 -26.01
N GLU A 66 -3.94 0.67 -27.35
CA GLU A 66 -2.92 1.30 -28.19
C GLU A 66 -2.99 2.84 -28.22
N GLY A 67 -4.16 3.40 -27.91
CA GLY A 67 -4.41 4.84 -27.84
C GLY A 67 -4.37 5.43 -26.43
N ALA A 68 -4.27 4.61 -25.38
CA ALA A 68 -4.24 5.06 -24.00
C ALA A 68 -2.86 5.65 -23.63
N ASP A 69 -2.84 6.84 -23.04
CA ASP A 69 -1.61 7.43 -22.48
C ASP A 69 -1.18 6.74 -21.18
N ILE A 70 -2.15 6.27 -20.39
CA ILE A 70 -1.94 5.65 -19.07
C ILE A 70 -2.77 4.36 -18.98
N ILE A 71 -2.15 3.27 -18.55
CA ILE A 71 -2.80 1.97 -18.37
C ILE A 71 -2.59 1.51 -16.94
N LEU A 72 -3.70 1.30 -16.23
CA LEU A 72 -3.70 0.71 -14.89
C LEU A 72 -3.94 -0.79 -15.00
N THR A 73 -3.06 -1.58 -14.39
CA THR A 73 -3.17 -3.04 -14.41
C THR A 73 -2.59 -3.63 -13.14
N THR A 74 -2.78 -4.92 -12.94
CA THR A 74 -2.05 -5.64 -11.89
C THR A 74 -0.77 -6.24 -12.45
N LEU A 75 0.20 -6.52 -11.59
CA LEU A 75 1.47 -7.13 -12.01
C LEU A 75 1.25 -8.41 -12.85
N SER A 76 0.35 -9.29 -12.41
CA SER A 76 0.02 -10.52 -13.14
C SER A 76 -0.76 -10.26 -14.44
N SER A 77 -1.67 -9.27 -14.44
CA SER A 77 -2.44 -8.89 -15.63
C SER A 77 -1.59 -8.24 -16.73
N ALA A 78 -0.40 -7.72 -16.42
CA ALA A 78 0.51 -7.15 -17.41
C ALA A 78 0.98 -8.16 -18.47
N GLN A 79 0.93 -9.47 -18.19
CA GLN A 79 1.23 -10.54 -19.16
C GLN A 79 0.07 -10.85 -20.12
N SER A 80 -1.09 -10.20 -19.97
CA SER A 80 -2.25 -10.46 -20.82
C SER A 80 -1.91 -10.30 -22.31
N HIS A 81 -2.45 -11.18 -23.16
CA HIS A 81 -2.29 -11.06 -24.62
C HIS A 81 -2.69 -9.68 -25.15
N LYS A 82 -3.60 -9.00 -24.46
CA LYS A 82 -4.04 -7.63 -24.77
C LYS A 82 -2.91 -6.59 -24.69
N MET A 83 -1.92 -6.83 -23.84
CA MET A 83 -0.79 -5.92 -23.60
C MET A 83 0.33 -6.09 -24.63
N LYS A 84 0.31 -7.16 -25.44
CA LYS A 84 1.35 -7.42 -26.45
C LYS A 84 1.39 -6.34 -27.54
N SER A 85 0.26 -5.71 -27.85
CA SER A 85 0.18 -4.64 -28.87
C SER A 85 0.96 -3.38 -28.51
N ILE A 86 1.23 -3.15 -27.23
CA ILE A 86 1.95 -1.97 -26.72
C ILE A 86 3.37 -2.29 -26.26
N LYS A 87 3.85 -3.52 -26.52
CA LYS A 87 5.23 -3.91 -26.23
C LYS A 87 6.21 -2.94 -26.89
N GLY A 88 7.22 -2.49 -26.14
CA GLY A 88 8.22 -1.49 -26.57
C GLY A 88 7.73 -0.04 -26.53
N ARG A 89 6.44 0.21 -26.30
CA ARG A 89 5.86 1.56 -26.25
C ARG A 89 5.76 2.15 -24.85
N ILE A 90 6.02 1.35 -23.81
CA ILE A 90 5.98 1.78 -22.41
C ILE A 90 7.27 2.52 -22.04
N ALA A 91 7.15 3.82 -21.79
CA ALA A 91 8.28 4.64 -21.37
C ALA A 91 8.58 4.48 -19.87
N LEU A 92 7.53 4.40 -19.06
CA LEU A 92 7.63 4.32 -17.61
C LEU A 92 6.63 3.31 -17.06
N CYS A 93 7.10 2.43 -16.18
CA CYS A 93 6.29 1.56 -15.35
C CYS A 93 6.44 2.00 -13.89
N ILE A 94 5.34 2.38 -13.24
CA ILE A 94 5.31 2.64 -11.79
C ILE A 94 4.65 1.43 -11.13
N VAL A 95 5.33 0.82 -10.17
CA VAL A 95 4.78 -0.25 -9.32
C VAL A 95 4.52 0.33 -7.95
N ASP A 96 3.27 0.31 -7.52
CA ASP A 96 2.87 0.75 -6.19
C ASP A 96 2.81 -0.45 -5.22
N GLU A 97 2.99 -0.20 -3.93
CA GLU A 97 3.13 -1.24 -2.90
C GLU A 97 4.23 -2.28 -3.22
N ALA A 98 5.33 -1.83 -3.84
CA ALA A 98 6.40 -2.69 -4.35
C ALA A 98 7.12 -3.51 -3.25
N GLY A 99 7.10 -3.03 -1.99
CA GLY A 99 7.64 -3.76 -0.85
C GLY A 99 6.85 -5.03 -0.49
N GLN A 100 5.58 -5.11 -0.90
CA GLN A 100 4.71 -6.25 -0.65
C GLN A 100 4.69 -7.26 -1.81
N ALA A 101 5.16 -6.87 -3.01
CA ALA A 101 5.21 -7.74 -4.17
C ALA A 101 6.39 -8.72 -4.09
N ILE A 102 6.18 -9.97 -4.48
CA ILE A 102 7.29 -10.90 -4.64
C ILE A 102 8.10 -10.49 -5.87
N GLU A 103 9.41 -10.70 -5.84
CA GLU A 103 10.28 -10.29 -6.91
C GLU A 103 9.83 -10.77 -8.31
N PRO A 104 9.46 -12.05 -8.53
CA PRO A 104 9.00 -12.51 -9.84
C PRO A 104 7.78 -11.77 -10.39
N GLU A 105 6.85 -11.34 -9.52
CA GLU A 105 5.67 -10.59 -9.94
C GLU A 105 6.06 -9.20 -10.46
N THR A 106 7.04 -8.56 -9.79
CA THR A 106 7.53 -7.22 -10.19
C THR A 106 8.24 -7.25 -11.54
N LEU A 107 8.76 -8.41 -11.96
CA LEU A 107 9.40 -8.60 -13.26
C LEU A 107 8.40 -8.78 -14.42
N VAL A 108 7.13 -9.13 -14.15
CA VAL A 108 6.14 -9.41 -15.21
C VAL A 108 5.94 -8.22 -16.16
N PRO A 109 5.76 -6.97 -15.68
CA PRO A 109 5.62 -5.82 -16.58
C PRO A 109 6.86 -5.54 -17.43
N LEU A 110 8.06 -5.95 -16.99
CA LEU A 110 9.30 -5.75 -17.74
C LEU A 110 9.32 -6.52 -19.07
N THR A 111 8.52 -7.59 -19.19
CA THR A 111 8.35 -8.34 -20.44
C THR A 111 7.74 -7.53 -21.59
N LEU A 112 7.18 -6.35 -21.28
CA LEU A 112 6.64 -5.38 -22.24
C LEU A 112 7.70 -4.41 -22.79
N ASP A 113 9.00 -4.67 -22.54
CA ASP A 113 10.13 -3.82 -22.95
C ASP A 113 9.98 -2.38 -22.44
N VAL A 114 9.71 -2.24 -21.14
CA VAL A 114 9.58 -0.94 -20.48
C VAL A 114 10.94 -0.23 -20.45
N THR A 115 10.95 1.09 -20.69
CA THR A 115 12.22 1.85 -20.73
C THR A 115 12.73 2.20 -19.33
N ARG A 116 11.82 2.50 -18.40
CA ARG A 116 12.13 2.81 -17.00
C ARG A 116 11.12 2.17 -16.08
N ILE A 117 11.59 1.73 -14.91
CA ILE A 117 10.74 1.28 -13.81
C ILE A 117 10.97 2.15 -12.58
N THR A 118 9.89 2.53 -11.90
CA THR A 118 9.91 3.20 -10.60
C THR A 118 9.13 2.34 -9.62
N LEU A 119 9.79 1.94 -8.54
CA LEU A 119 9.19 1.13 -7.49
C LEU A 119 8.85 2.04 -6.31
N ILE A 120 7.59 2.06 -5.91
CA ILE A 120 7.10 2.83 -4.77
C ILE A 120 6.60 1.82 -3.74
N GLY A 121 7.13 1.89 -2.53
CA GLY A 121 6.76 0.98 -1.46
C GLY A 121 7.51 1.29 -0.18
N ASP A 122 7.18 0.52 0.85
CA ASP A 122 7.77 0.64 2.17
C ASP A 122 8.37 -0.71 2.57
N PRO A 123 9.71 -0.80 2.75
CA PRO A 123 10.37 -2.07 3.08
C PRO A 123 10.17 -2.46 4.55
N GLN A 124 9.66 -1.55 5.40
CA GLN A 124 9.38 -1.79 6.81
C GLN A 124 7.95 -2.31 7.04
N GLN A 125 7.13 -2.38 5.99
CA GLN A 125 5.79 -2.98 6.03
C GLN A 125 5.81 -4.50 5.85
N LEU A 126 4.63 -5.12 5.94
CA LEU A 126 4.49 -6.56 5.83
C LEU A 126 4.99 -7.06 4.45
N PRO A 127 5.86 -8.09 4.41
CA PRO A 127 6.29 -8.66 3.15
C PRO A 127 5.14 -9.41 2.46
N GLY A 128 5.32 -9.70 1.18
CA GLY A 128 4.39 -10.51 0.40
C GLY A 128 4.08 -11.86 1.05
N PHE A 129 2.82 -12.28 0.96
CA PHE A 129 2.39 -13.54 1.53
C PHE A 129 2.91 -14.73 0.72
N ILE A 130 3.81 -15.52 1.32
CA ILE A 130 4.32 -16.78 0.73
C ILE A 130 3.71 -17.98 1.47
N CYS A 131 2.93 -18.81 0.77
CA CYS A 131 2.36 -20.04 1.33
C CYS A 131 3.45 -21.06 1.73
N SER A 132 4.48 -21.22 0.90
CA SER A 132 5.56 -22.19 1.12
C SER A 132 6.61 -21.64 2.08
N GLN A 133 6.68 -22.20 3.28
CA GLN A 133 7.73 -21.88 4.26
C GLN A 133 9.13 -22.14 3.69
N ARG A 134 9.30 -23.24 2.94
CA ARG A 134 10.56 -23.55 2.26
C ARG A 134 10.96 -22.46 1.26
N ALA A 135 10.03 -22.00 0.43
CA ALA A 135 10.33 -20.93 -0.54
C ALA A 135 10.69 -19.62 0.16
N ARG A 136 10.01 -19.30 1.27
CA ARG A 136 10.33 -18.14 2.10
C ARG A 136 11.74 -18.23 2.70
N GLN A 137 12.13 -19.39 3.20
CA GLN A 137 13.48 -19.65 3.73
C GLN A 137 14.57 -19.51 2.65
N HIS A 138 14.22 -19.76 1.39
CA HIS A 138 15.10 -19.56 0.24
C HIS A 138 14.98 -18.17 -0.41
N GLY A 139 14.39 -17.19 0.28
CA GLY A 139 14.42 -15.78 -0.13
C GLY A 139 13.24 -15.29 -0.97
N LEU A 140 12.24 -16.13 -1.29
CA LEU A 140 11.08 -15.69 -2.09
C LEU A 140 10.24 -14.59 -1.39
N GLY A 141 10.42 -14.42 -0.07
CA GLY A 141 9.75 -13.36 0.70
C GLY A 141 10.39 -11.98 0.55
N GLU A 142 11.56 -11.87 -0.08
CA GLU A 142 12.20 -10.58 -0.35
C GLU A 142 11.63 -9.97 -1.64
N SER A 143 11.19 -8.71 -1.56
CA SER A 143 10.73 -7.97 -2.73
C SER A 143 11.91 -7.44 -3.54
N LEU A 144 11.68 -7.16 -4.84
CA LEU A 144 12.69 -6.49 -5.68
C LEU A 144 13.05 -5.11 -5.10
N PHE A 145 12.06 -4.40 -4.54
CA PHE A 145 12.26 -3.10 -3.91
C PHE A 145 13.23 -3.19 -2.72
N SER A 146 12.98 -4.14 -1.80
CA SER A 146 13.84 -4.36 -0.63
C SER A 146 15.26 -4.74 -1.04
N ARG A 147 15.38 -5.68 -1.99
CA ARG A 147 16.69 -6.15 -2.46
C ARG A 147 17.50 -5.03 -3.11
N LEU A 148 16.89 -4.24 -4.00
CA LEU A 148 17.56 -3.10 -4.62
C LEU A 148 17.93 -2.02 -3.59
N SER A 149 17.06 -1.77 -2.62
CA SER A 149 17.35 -0.78 -1.56
C SER A 149 18.59 -1.18 -0.77
N ASN A 150 18.70 -2.45 -0.39
CA ASN A 150 19.87 -2.97 0.32
C ASN A 150 21.13 -2.95 -0.55
N CYS A 151 21.04 -3.36 -1.83
CA CYS A 151 22.19 -3.42 -2.72
C CYS A 151 22.74 -2.04 -3.13
N THR A 152 21.93 -0.99 -3.02
CA THR A 152 22.28 0.37 -3.46
C THR A 152 22.54 1.34 -2.30
N GLU A 153 22.50 0.86 -1.05
CA GLU A 153 22.67 1.69 0.15
C GLU A 153 23.99 2.47 0.14
N ASP A 154 25.09 1.81 -0.26
CA ASP A 154 26.43 2.39 -0.32
C ASP A 154 26.75 3.13 -1.63
N TRP A 155 25.80 3.24 -2.56
CA TRP A 155 26.03 3.91 -3.83
C TRP A 155 26.09 5.42 -3.63
N SER A 156 27.08 6.08 -4.25
CA SER A 156 27.19 7.55 -4.22
C SER A 156 25.99 8.24 -4.88
N ASP A 157 25.36 7.58 -5.85
CA ASP A 157 24.14 8.00 -6.54
C ASP A 157 23.01 7.01 -6.21
N ASN A 158 22.64 6.94 -4.93
CA ASN A 158 21.62 6.02 -4.44
C ASN A 158 20.25 6.37 -5.09
N PRO A 159 19.63 5.45 -5.85
CA PRO A 159 18.37 5.70 -6.53
C PRO A 159 17.14 5.67 -5.60
N VAL A 160 17.32 5.33 -4.32
CA VAL A 160 16.25 5.24 -3.33
C VAL A 160 16.07 6.56 -2.62
N VAL A 161 14.84 7.09 -2.70
CA VAL A 161 14.45 8.34 -2.05
C VAL A 161 13.47 8.04 -0.93
N LEU A 162 13.81 8.45 0.30
CA LEU A 162 12.89 8.41 1.43
C LEU A 162 11.92 9.59 1.36
N LEU A 163 10.63 9.32 1.26
CA LEU A 163 9.58 10.31 1.49
C LEU A 163 9.43 10.53 2.99
N ASN A 164 10.08 11.59 3.50
CA ASN A 164 10.27 11.80 4.93
C ASN A 164 9.19 12.66 5.59
N GLU A 165 8.07 12.95 4.93
CA GLU A 165 6.96 13.73 5.48
C GLU A 165 5.70 12.88 5.56
N GLN A 166 5.10 12.80 6.75
CA GLN A 166 3.86 12.08 6.99
C GLN A 166 2.71 13.03 7.36
N TYR A 167 1.54 12.74 6.83
CA TYR A 167 0.34 13.59 6.90
C TYR A 167 -0.85 12.91 7.58
N ARG A 168 -0.68 11.70 8.13
CA ARG A 168 -1.78 10.85 8.61
C ARG A 168 -1.92 10.85 10.13
N MET A 169 -0.81 10.65 10.85
CA MET A 169 -0.81 10.36 12.27
C MET A 169 -0.53 11.60 13.10
N HIS A 170 -1.17 11.72 14.28
CA HIS A 170 -0.79 12.69 15.30
C HIS A 170 0.69 12.46 15.71
N PRO A 171 1.49 13.51 16.02
CA PRO A 171 2.90 13.38 16.38
C PRO A 171 3.20 12.29 17.41
N GLU A 172 2.40 12.20 18.48
CA GLU A 172 2.57 11.19 19.55
C GLU A 172 2.37 9.74 19.07
N ILE A 173 1.49 9.51 18.09
CA ILE A 173 1.27 8.18 17.50
C ILE A 173 2.43 7.84 16.56
N ALA A 174 2.91 8.82 15.79
CA ALA A 174 3.99 8.65 14.80
C ALA A 174 5.37 8.46 15.45
N ASP A 175 5.53 8.92 16.68
CA ASP A 175 6.80 9.00 17.41
C ASP A 175 7.51 7.63 17.55
N TYR A 176 6.80 6.60 18.02
CA TYR A 176 7.38 5.27 18.18
C TYR A 176 7.75 4.61 16.84
N PRO A 177 6.85 4.49 15.83
CA PRO A 177 7.21 3.93 14.53
C PRO A 177 8.39 4.66 13.86
N ASN A 178 8.44 5.98 13.96
CA ASN A 178 9.53 6.78 13.39
C ASN A 178 10.89 6.40 13.98
N ARG A 179 11.00 6.29 15.32
CA ARG A 179 12.25 5.86 15.95
C ARG A 179 12.58 4.41 15.66
N ALA A 180 11.59 3.52 15.75
CA ALA A 180 11.80 2.07 15.66
C ALA A 180 12.20 1.61 14.25
N PHE A 181 11.60 2.19 13.21
CA PHE A 181 11.74 1.69 11.83
C PHE A 181 12.48 2.66 10.89
N TYR A 182 12.49 3.96 11.22
CA TYR A 182 13.00 5.00 10.32
C TYR A 182 14.14 5.82 10.92
N GLY A 183 14.66 5.45 12.09
CA GLY A 183 15.76 6.14 12.76
C GLY A 183 15.45 7.62 13.07
N GLY A 184 14.17 7.98 13.25
CA GLY A 184 13.76 9.36 13.52
C GLY A 184 13.72 10.28 12.31
N LYS A 185 13.87 9.76 11.08
CA LYS A 185 13.95 10.57 9.85
C LYS A 185 12.61 11.12 9.36
N ILE A 186 11.48 10.61 9.85
CA ILE A 186 10.13 11.03 9.41
C ILE A 186 9.69 12.29 10.18
N LYS A 187 9.16 13.27 9.43
CA LYS A 187 8.61 14.53 9.92
C LYS A 187 7.08 14.46 9.88
N THR A 188 6.45 14.85 10.97
CA THR A 188 5.00 14.96 11.06
C THR A 188 4.56 16.34 10.60
N MET A 189 3.80 16.41 9.51
CA MET A 189 3.31 17.67 8.94
C MET A 189 1.89 18.02 9.42
N THR A 190 1.20 17.07 10.06
CA THR A 190 -0.14 17.27 10.59
C THR A 190 -0.14 17.54 12.09
N ASN A 191 -1.01 18.45 12.53
CA ASN A 191 -1.33 18.68 13.94
C ASN A 191 -2.84 18.51 14.16
N THR A 192 -3.39 17.38 13.69
CA THR A 192 -4.81 17.06 13.91
C THR A 192 -5.03 16.71 15.38
N ARG A 193 -5.27 17.73 16.21
CA ARG A 193 -5.83 17.52 17.55
C ARG A 193 -7.34 17.47 17.44
N VAL A 194 -7.90 16.31 17.76
CA VAL A 194 -9.31 16.18 18.08
C VAL A 194 -9.44 16.36 19.58
N ASP A 195 -10.37 17.21 20.02
CA ASP A 195 -10.71 17.38 21.43
C ASP A 195 -11.48 16.15 21.94
N LEU A 196 -10.70 15.17 22.41
CA LEU A 196 -11.17 13.95 23.07
C LEU A 196 -10.63 13.92 24.49
N ASN A 197 -11.39 13.36 25.43
CA ASN A 197 -10.96 13.20 26.82
C ASN A 197 -10.01 12.01 27.01
N ILE A 198 -9.26 11.66 25.96
CA ILE A 198 -8.27 10.59 25.93
C ILE A 198 -7.01 11.09 25.22
N PRO A 199 -5.82 10.66 25.66
CA PRO A 199 -4.60 11.02 24.96
C PRO A 199 -4.57 10.38 23.55
N PRO A 200 -3.90 11.00 22.57
CA PRO A 200 -3.75 10.45 21.21
C PRO A 200 -3.11 9.06 21.18
N TYR A 201 -2.24 8.76 22.15
CA TYR A 201 -1.60 7.47 22.31
C TYR A 201 -1.62 7.04 23.78
N CYS A 202 -2.10 5.82 24.06
CA CYS A 202 -2.02 5.21 25.38
C CYS A 202 -1.85 3.69 25.30
N ILE A 203 -1.16 3.14 26.29
CA ILE A 203 -1.04 1.70 26.49
C ILE A 203 -1.90 1.34 27.70
N VAL A 204 -2.88 0.46 27.49
CA VAL A 204 -3.76 -0.03 28.55
C VAL A 204 -3.35 -1.47 28.86
N ASN A 205 -2.89 -1.69 30.09
CA ASN A 205 -2.58 -3.02 30.57
C ASN A 205 -3.86 -3.71 31.06
N ILE A 206 -4.24 -4.83 30.44
CA ILE A 206 -5.35 -5.68 30.89
C ILE A 206 -4.72 -6.96 31.47
N PRO A 207 -4.69 -7.13 32.80
CA PRO A 207 -4.11 -8.31 33.41
C PRO A 207 -4.95 -9.54 33.07
N SER A 208 -4.37 -10.42 32.27
CA SER A 208 -4.83 -11.79 32.09
C SER A 208 -4.03 -12.64 33.08
N GLY A 209 -4.68 -13.28 34.04
CA GLY A 209 -3.99 -14.10 35.04
C GLY A 209 -3.18 -15.26 34.43
N ASP A 210 -2.63 -16.15 35.27
CA ASP A 210 -1.70 -17.24 34.89
C ASP A 210 -2.22 -18.24 33.82
N LYS A 211 -3.49 -18.14 33.44
CA LYS A 211 -4.02 -18.80 32.24
C LYS A 211 -3.66 -17.95 31.02
N GLY A 212 -2.42 -18.12 30.56
CA GLY A 212 -1.96 -17.55 29.29
C GLY A 212 -2.85 -17.92 28.11
N GLN A 213 -2.55 -17.38 26.91
CA GLN A 213 -3.26 -17.70 25.67
C GLN A 213 -3.53 -19.21 25.59
N GLY A 214 -4.80 -19.60 25.59
CA GLY A 214 -5.16 -21.00 25.31
C GLY A 214 -4.65 -21.40 23.91
N PRO A 215 -4.66 -22.70 23.56
CA PRO A 215 -4.20 -23.17 22.25
C PRO A 215 -4.94 -22.54 21.05
N SER A 216 -6.06 -21.84 21.29
CA SER A 216 -6.81 -21.04 20.33
C SER A 216 -6.24 -19.64 20.04
N GLY A 217 -5.23 -19.19 20.78
CA GLY A 217 -4.67 -17.83 20.67
C GLY A 217 -5.60 -16.73 21.21
N VAL A 218 -6.63 -17.11 21.98
CA VAL A 218 -7.65 -16.20 22.53
C VAL A 218 -7.28 -15.79 23.95
N ASN A 219 -7.43 -14.51 24.23
CA ASN A 219 -7.36 -13.94 25.57
C ASN A 219 -8.72 -13.32 25.92
N GLU A 220 -9.55 -14.06 26.65
CA GLU A 220 -10.93 -13.65 26.96
C GLU A 220 -10.99 -12.39 27.83
N MET A 221 -10.08 -12.26 28.80
CA MET A 221 -10.01 -11.09 29.68
C MET A 221 -9.67 -9.82 28.89
N GLU A 222 -8.68 -9.92 28.01
CA GLU A 222 -8.33 -8.84 27.08
C GLU A 222 -9.48 -8.53 26.13
N ALA A 223 -10.10 -9.55 25.53
CA ALA A 223 -11.23 -9.36 24.62
C ALA A 223 -12.39 -8.63 25.30
N TRP A 224 -12.74 -9.04 26.52
CA TRP A 224 -13.78 -8.38 27.31
C TRP A 224 -13.43 -6.91 27.62
N GLY A 225 -12.20 -6.66 28.08
CA GLY A 225 -11.73 -5.31 28.37
C GLY A 225 -11.73 -4.40 27.15
N VAL A 226 -11.20 -4.89 26.01
CA VAL A 226 -11.19 -4.19 24.72
C VAL A 226 -12.61 -3.90 24.24
N SER A 227 -13.54 -4.85 24.34
CA SER A 227 -14.94 -4.64 23.93
C SER A 227 -15.63 -3.58 24.78
N ARG A 228 -15.43 -3.58 26.11
CA ARG A 228 -15.97 -2.52 26.98
C ARG A 228 -15.41 -1.14 26.66
N LEU A 229 -14.09 -1.05 26.47
CA LEU A 229 -13.43 0.19 26.09
C LEU A 229 -13.93 0.68 24.73
N GLY A 230 -14.04 -0.22 23.74
CA GLY A 230 -14.53 0.10 22.40
C GLY A 230 -15.95 0.65 22.41
N VAL A 231 -16.87 0.06 23.18
CA VAL A 231 -18.24 0.57 23.32
C VAL A 231 -18.27 1.94 24.00
N ALA A 232 -17.49 2.14 25.06
CA ALA A 232 -17.39 3.44 25.75
C ALA A 232 -16.82 4.53 24.83
N LEU A 233 -15.74 4.23 24.11
CA LEU A 233 -15.14 5.15 23.14
C LEU A 233 -16.10 5.47 22.00
N GLN A 234 -16.81 4.48 21.49
CA GLN A 234 -17.76 4.69 20.39
C GLN A 234 -18.86 5.71 20.76
N ALA A 235 -19.28 5.75 22.02
CA ALA A 235 -20.25 6.73 22.52
C ALA A 235 -19.66 8.16 22.55
N GLU A 236 -18.37 8.32 22.83
CA GLU A 236 -17.68 9.62 22.81
C GLU A 236 -17.34 10.09 21.39
N LEU A 237 -17.02 9.15 20.49
CA LEU A 237 -16.61 9.42 19.10
C LEU A 237 -17.79 9.72 18.16
N ARG A 238 -18.96 9.10 18.39
CA ARG A 238 -20.13 9.24 17.50
C ARG A 238 -20.63 10.69 17.36
N PRO A 239 -20.76 11.50 18.42
CA PRO A 239 -21.15 12.92 18.30
C PRO A 239 -20.17 13.76 17.48
N ARG A 240 -18.92 13.30 17.35
CA ARG A 240 -17.83 13.99 16.62
C ARG A 240 -17.65 13.49 15.19
N ALA A 241 -18.54 12.61 14.70
CA ALA A 241 -18.45 11.97 13.39
C ALA A 241 -17.12 11.21 13.16
N LEU A 242 -16.54 10.66 14.23
CA LEU A 242 -15.32 9.87 14.16
C LEU A 242 -15.64 8.38 14.08
N SER A 243 -14.83 7.66 13.31
CA SER A 243 -14.90 6.20 13.20
C SER A 243 -13.99 5.53 14.21
N LEU A 244 -14.36 4.31 14.61
CA LEU A 244 -13.57 3.44 15.48
C LEU A 244 -13.29 2.14 14.74
N ALA A 245 -12.04 1.67 14.83
CA ALA A 245 -11.64 0.35 14.36
C ALA A 245 -10.84 -0.35 15.46
N ILE A 246 -11.09 -1.65 15.64
CA ILE A 246 -10.33 -2.53 16.54
C ILE A 246 -9.61 -3.55 15.69
N ILE A 247 -8.29 -3.67 15.87
CA ILE A 247 -7.42 -4.54 15.09
C ILE A 247 -6.78 -5.56 16.03
N THR A 248 -6.74 -6.83 15.61
CA THR A 248 -6.05 -7.92 16.32
C THR A 248 -5.44 -8.88 15.30
N PRO A 249 -4.26 -9.46 15.55
CA PRO A 249 -3.61 -10.38 14.60
C PRO A 249 -4.32 -11.74 14.48
N TYR A 250 -5.16 -12.13 15.44
CA TYR A 250 -5.80 -13.45 15.47
C TYR A 250 -7.28 -13.37 15.11
N SER A 251 -7.71 -14.17 14.13
CA SER A 251 -9.13 -14.25 13.72
C SER A 251 -10.04 -14.71 14.85
N ALA A 252 -9.60 -15.67 15.67
CA ALA A 252 -10.34 -16.14 16.84
C ALA A 252 -10.57 -15.02 17.86
N GLN A 253 -9.54 -14.21 18.14
CA GLN A 253 -9.65 -13.05 19.05
C GLN A 253 -10.63 -12.00 18.50
N ARG A 254 -10.59 -11.72 17.18
CA ARG A 254 -11.54 -10.82 16.51
C ARG A 254 -12.98 -11.27 16.73
N ASP A 255 -13.24 -12.57 16.57
CA ASP A 255 -14.60 -13.10 16.67
C ASP A 255 -15.14 -13.03 18.11
N VAL A 256 -14.28 -13.28 19.11
CA VAL A 256 -14.65 -13.11 20.53
C VAL A 256 -14.93 -11.64 20.86
N ILE A 257 -14.06 -10.71 20.44
CA ILE A 257 -14.28 -9.27 20.63
C ILE A 257 -15.60 -8.84 20.01
N ARG A 258 -15.89 -9.28 18.77
CA ARG A 258 -17.14 -8.97 18.06
C ARG A 258 -18.35 -9.45 18.84
N ASN A 259 -18.33 -10.69 19.34
CA ASN A 259 -19.44 -11.24 20.12
C ASN A 259 -19.69 -10.43 21.40
N TYR A 260 -18.63 -10.04 22.12
CA TYR A 260 -18.77 -9.20 23.31
C TYR A 260 -19.29 -7.80 23.00
N ILE A 261 -18.86 -7.18 21.89
CA ILE A 261 -19.39 -5.86 21.47
C ILE A 261 -20.89 -5.97 21.20
N THR A 262 -21.33 -6.98 20.45
CA THR A 262 -22.75 -7.22 20.18
C THR A 262 -23.54 -7.42 21.48
N ALA A 263 -23.01 -8.22 22.41
CA ALA A 263 -23.68 -8.45 23.70
C ALA A 263 -23.79 -7.18 24.57
N LEU A 264 -22.78 -6.30 24.52
CA LEU A 264 -22.75 -5.05 25.29
C LEU A 264 -23.67 -3.95 24.72
N GLN A 265 -23.99 -4.01 23.42
CA GLN A 265 -24.83 -3.01 22.76
C GLN A 265 -26.34 -3.28 22.93
N GLY A 266 -26.71 -4.43 23.52
CA GLY A 266 -28.11 -4.86 23.67
C GLY A 266 -28.74 -5.34 22.36
N PRO A 267 -29.93 -5.94 22.42
CA PRO A 267 -30.74 -6.23 21.23
C PRO A 267 -31.23 -4.96 20.52
#